data_AF-K5YD12-F1
#
_entry.id   AF-K5YD12-F1
#
_cell.length_a   1.000
_cell.length_b   1.000
_cell.length_c   1.000
_cell.angle_alpha   90.00
_cell.angle_beta   90.00
_cell.angle_gamma   90.00
#
_symmetry.space_group_name_H-M   'P 1'
#
loop_
_entity.id
_entity.type
_entity.pdbx_description
1 polymer ?
#
loop_
_entity_poly.entity_id
_entity_poly.type
_entity_poly.pdbx_seq_one_letter_code
_entity_poly.pdbx_strand_id
1 'polypeptide(L)' 'MLSQQQELPLSEYSSLYDIVVPQDNLLRRINDLVDFTFVYQELA' A
#
# COMPACT_ATOMS: atom_id res chain seq x y z
N MET A 1 -1.29 17.14 -15.02
CA MET A 1 -0.35 16.52 -14.07
C MET A 1 -1.19 15.92 -12.97
N LEU A 2 -1.18 14.60 -12.82
CA LEU A 2 -1.81 13.96 -11.66
C LEU A 2 -1.08 14.47 -10.42
N SER A 3 -1.82 14.98 -9.45
CA SER A 3 -1.26 15.36 -8.16
C SER A 3 -0.58 14.12 -7.58
N GLN A 4 0.72 14.21 -7.28
CA GLN A 4 1.40 13.15 -6.53
C GLN A 4 0.58 12.89 -5.27
N GLN A 5 0.23 11.63 -5.03
CA GLN A 5 -0.53 11.24 -3.86
C GLN A 5 0.22 11.79 -2.64
N GLN A 6 -0.46 12.66 -1.88
CA GLN A 6 0.06 13.09 -0.59
C GLN A 6 0.31 11.82 0.20
N GLU A 7 1.55 11.64 0.66
CA GLU A 7 1.93 10.52 1.52
C GLU A 7 0.85 10.38 2.58
N LEU A 8 0.17 9.23 2.59
CA LEU A 8 -0.81 8.93 3.62
C LEU A 8 -0.06 9.05 4.95
N PRO A 9 -0.43 9.98 5.84
CA PRO A 9 0.22 10.06 7.13
C PRO A 9 -0.12 8.79 7.88
N LEU A 10 0.80 7.83 7.83
CA LEU A 10 0.65 6.57 8.52
C LEU A 10 0.56 6.87 10.01
N SER A 11 -0.40 6.24 10.67
CA SER A 11 -0.46 6.31 12.13
C SER A 11 0.86 5.79 12.72
N GLU A 12 1.28 6.34 13.87
CA GLU A 12 2.37 5.80 14.71
C GLU A 12 2.20 4.30 15.00
N TYR A 13 0.97 3.79 14.91
CA TYR A 13 0.62 2.40 15.14
C TYR A 13 0.46 1.58 13.85
N SER A 14 0.91 2.08 12.70
CA SER A 14 0.87 1.34 11.42
C SER A 14 1.57 -0.03 11.52
N SER A 15 2.63 -0.13 12.32
CA SER A 15 3.33 -1.37 12.62
C SER A 15 2.47 -2.43 13.34
N LEU A 16 1.37 -2.03 14.01
CA LEU A 16 0.43 -2.99 14.60
C LEU A 16 -0.29 -3.80 13.52
N TYR A 17 -0.48 -3.25 12.32
CA TYR A 17 -1.08 -3.98 11.21
C TYR A 17 -0.29 -5.26 10.90
N ASP A 18 1.03 -5.18 10.90
CA ASP A 18 1.90 -6.32 10.62
C ASP A 18 1.87 -7.41 11.68
N ILE A 19 1.54 -7.03 12.93
CA ILE A 19 1.50 -7.92 14.09
C ILE A 19 0.12 -8.56 14.24
N VAL A 20 -0.94 -7.78 14.00
CA VAL A 20 -2.33 -8.19 14.25
C VAL A 20 -2.95 -8.90 13.05
N VAL A 21 -2.54 -8.54 11.83
CA VAL A 21 -3.09 -9.13 10.60
C VAL A 21 -2.20 -10.27 10.10
N PRO A 22 -2.69 -11.52 10.10
CA PRO A 22 -1.95 -12.67 9.62
C PRO A 22 -1.46 -12.52 8.17
N GLN A 23 -0.32 -13.12 7.84
CA GLN A 23 0.27 -13.09 6.49
C GLN A 23 -0.62 -13.79 5.44
N ASP A 24 -1.48 -14.71 5.87
CA ASP A 24 -2.45 -15.38 5.01
C ASP A 24 -3.75 -14.60 4.81
N ASN A 25 -3.88 -13.43 5.43
CA ASN A 25 -5.03 -12.56 5.25
C ASN A 25 -5.19 -12.19 3.77
N LEU A 26 -6.39 -12.39 3.25
CA LEU A 26 -6.72 -12.15 1.84
C LEU A 26 -6.41 -10.71 1.41
N LEU A 27 -6.73 -9.71 2.23
CA LEU A 27 -6.51 -8.30 1.89
C LEU A 27 -5.02 -7.95 1.85
N ARG A 28 -4.22 -8.53 2.75
CA ARG A 28 -2.76 -8.38 2.74
C ARG A 28 -2.16 -8.97 1.46
N ARG A 29 -2.62 -10.17 1.08
CA ARG A 29 -2.22 -10.80 -0.18
C ARG A 29 -2.64 -9.99 -1.40
N ILE A 30 -3.81 -9.35 -1.38
CA ILE A 30 -4.24 -8.47 -2.47
C ILE A 30 -3.27 -7.29 -2.62
N ASN A 31 -2.81 -6.68 -1.52
CA ASN A 31 -1.81 -5.60 -1.60
C ASN A 31 -0.49 -6.07 -2.23
N ASP A 32 -0.05 -7.30 -1.94
CA ASP A 32 1.18 -7.86 -2.51
C ASP A 32 1.03 -8.30 -3.98
N LEU A 33 -0.18 -8.70 -4.37
CA LEU A 33 -0.49 -9.18 -5.72
C LEU A 33 -0.79 -8.05 -6.71
N VAL A 34 -1.19 -6.87 -6.22
CA VAL A 34 -1.50 -5.73 -7.08
C VAL A 34 -0.23 -4.91 -7.30
N ASP A 35 0.36 -5.08 -8.47
CA ASP A 35 1.48 -4.28 -8.92
C ASP A 35 1.01 -2.88 -9.38
N PHE A 36 1.23 -1.88 -8.53
CA PHE A 36 0.94 -0.48 -8.86
C PHE A 36 2.07 0.23 -9.62
N THR A 37 3.14 -0.47 -10.02
CA THR A 37 4.25 0.14 -10.79
C THR A 37 3.77 0.75 -12.10
N PHE A 38 2.74 0.18 -12.73
CA PHE A 38 2.07 0.72 -13.92
C PHE A 38 1.65 2.20 -13.74
N VAL A 39 1.13 2.57 -12.57
CA VAL A 39 0.68 3.95 -12.32
C VAL A 39 1.85 4.92 -12.36
N TYR A 40 3.01 4.53 -11.81
CA TYR A 40 4.21 5.36 -11.85
C TYR A 40 4.85 5.42 -13.24
N GLN A 41 4.73 4.35 -14.03
CA GLN A 41 5.24 4.30 -15.40
C GLN A 41 4.45 5.21 -16.35
N GLU A 42 3.13 5.27 -16.22
CA GLU A 42 2.26 6.15 -17.03
C GLU A 42 2.30 7.63 -16.60
N LEU A 43 2.84 7.92 -15.42
CA LEU A 43 3.03 9.29 -14.93
C LEU A 43 4.34 9.95 -15.41
N ALA A 44 5.26 9.17 -16.00
CA ALA A 44 6.52 9.65 -16.59
C ALA A 44 6.31 10.22 -18.00
#